data_AF-A0A7X9PAC7-F1
#
_entry.id   AF-A0A7X9PAC7-F1
#
_cell.length_a   1.000
_cell.length_b   1.000
_cell.length_c   1.000
_cell.angle_alpha   90.00
_cell.angle_beta   90.00
_cell.angle_gamma   90.00
#
_symmetry.space_group_name_H-M   'P 1'
#
loop_
_entity.id
_entity.type
_entity.pdbx_description
1 polymer ?
#
loop_
_entity_poly.entity_id
_entity_poly.type
_entity_poly.pdbx_seq_one_letter_code
_entity_poly.pdbx_strand_id
1 'polypeptide(L)'
;FRILKKQLEDEVGREAARELIVATTDPDPAKSALRRVADKEGYETFSVPPDVGGRFSVLSAVGVLPIAFAGADVDALVQGAADCCSACANPNVLKNPAYHYAAVRNLLYRQGKSIELTAVVEPQLYYLVEWWKQLFGESDGKDHSSLFPAGVQYTTDLHSMGQWVQEGRRNLFETFLCSYSLALKVEIPDDPENADGLNFLSHTSIAEVNKKAFEGTALAHRDGGVPNMTICIDDLTEHSLGALLYFYERACAVSGYMLGVNPFNQPGVEAYKKNMFALMNKPGFEAEHAEVAARVANARVDEDIAFG
;
A
#
# COMPACT_ATOMS: atom_id res chain seq x y z
N PHE A 1 11.72 -10.88 15.60
CA PHE A 1 11.34 -12.07 16.39
C PHE A 1 12.35 -12.42 17.50
N ARG A 2 13.58 -12.89 17.21
CA ARG A 2 14.56 -13.32 18.26
C ARG A 2 14.72 -12.34 19.43
N ILE A 3 14.85 -11.05 19.13
CA ILE A 3 14.99 -9.96 20.13
C ILE A 3 13.73 -9.86 21.00
N LEU A 4 12.56 -9.68 20.38
CA LEU A 4 11.28 -9.53 21.09
C LEU A 4 10.91 -10.77 21.92
N LYS A 5 11.13 -11.98 21.38
CA LYS A 5 10.92 -13.23 22.12
C LYS A 5 11.78 -13.25 23.39
N LYS A 6 13.08 -12.97 23.27
CA LYS A 6 13.99 -12.95 24.42
C LYS A 6 13.54 -11.92 25.45
N GLN A 7 13.26 -10.70 25.01
CA GLN A 7 12.80 -9.64 25.90
C GLN A 7 11.56 -10.06 26.69
N LEU A 8 10.54 -10.59 25.99
CA LEU A 8 9.31 -11.05 26.63
C LEU A 8 9.57 -12.19 27.62
N GLU A 9 10.38 -13.19 27.24
CA GLU A 9 10.75 -14.30 28.13
C GLU A 9 11.54 -13.84 29.36
N ASP A 10 12.42 -12.85 29.22
CA ASP A 10 13.16 -12.27 30.33
C ASP A 10 12.23 -11.50 31.28
N GLU A 11 11.17 -10.86 30.76
CA GLU A 11 10.22 -10.04 31.54
C GLU A 11 9.17 -10.87 32.27
N VAL A 12 8.56 -11.86 31.62
CA VAL A 12 7.41 -12.59 32.17
C VAL A 12 7.67 -14.08 32.40
N GLY A 13 8.84 -14.59 32.00
CA GLY A 13 9.16 -16.01 32.01
C GLY A 13 8.58 -16.75 30.80
N ARG A 14 9.19 -17.90 30.46
CA ARG A 14 8.88 -18.64 29.23
C ARG A 14 7.45 -19.16 29.14
N GLU A 15 6.89 -19.66 30.24
CA GLU A 15 5.51 -20.18 30.26
C GLU A 15 4.49 -19.07 30.02
N ALA A 16 4.64 -17.90 30.66
CA ALA A 16 3.74 -16.78 30.42
C ALA A 16 3.94 -16.18 29.02
N ALA A 17 5.19 -16.09 28.55
CA ALA A 17 5.50 -15.61 27.21
C ALA A 17 4.86 -16.48 26.12
N ARG A 18 4.74 -17.79 26.33
CA ARG A 18 4.09 -18.71 25.39
C ARG A 18 2.64 -18.33 25.09
N GLU A 19 1.89 -17.95 26.12
CA GLU A 19 0.47 -17.54 26.00
C GLU A 19 0.31 -16.14 25.36
N LEU A 20 1.40 -15.38 25.23
CA LEU A 20 1.43 -14.02 24.69
C LEU A 20 2.00 -13.95 23.27
N ILE A 21 2.48 -15.06 22.72
CA ILE A 21 3.02 -15.14 21.36
C ILE A 21 2.02 -15.86 20.46
N VAL A 22 1.63 -15.17 19.39
CA VAL A 22 0.82 -15.75 18.29
C VAL A 22 1.65 -15.71 17.01
N ALA A 23 1.64 -16.81 16.25
CA ALA A 23 2.40 -16.94 15.01
C ALA A 23 1.49 -17.17 13.80
N THR A 24 1.43 -16.18 12.89
CA THR A 24 0.81 -16.34 11.57
C THR A 24 1.87 -16.77 10.55
N THR A 25 1.78 -17.97 10.00
CA THR A 25 2.84 -18.54 9.15
C THR A 25 2.35 -19.60 8.17
N ASP A 26 3.21 -20.06 7.24
CA ASP A 26 2.89 -21.19 6.36
C ASP A 26 2.55 -22.43 7.21
N PRO A 27 1.45 -23.15 6.92
CA PRO A 27 1.05 -24.29 7.71
C PRO A 27 2.03 -25.48 7.62
N ASP A 28 2.87 -25.54 6.59
CA ASP A 28 3.84 -26.60 6.37
C ASP A 28 5.16 -26.31 7.11
N PRO A 29 5.52 -27.10 8.15
CA PRO A 29 6.78 -26.94 8.88
C PRO A 29 8.01 -27.23 8.02
N ALA A 30 7.90 -27.91 6.87
CA ALA A 30 9.01 -28.06 5.94
C ALA A 30 9.34 -26.73 5.25
N LYS A 31 8.33 -25.88 5.00
CA LYS A 31 8.45 -24.60 4.32
C LYS A 31 8.68 -23.42 5.26
N SER A 32 8.23 -23.51 6.51
CA SER A 32 8.37 -22.41 7.48
C SER A 32 9.23 -22.76 8.70
N ALA A 33 10.31 -21.99 8.87
CA ALA A 33 11.09 -22.01 10.10
C ALA A 33 10.30 -21.48 11.31
N LEU A 34 9.41 -20.51 11.09
CA LEU A 34 8.57 -19.97 12.16
C LEU A 34 7.54 -21.01 12.62
N ARG A 35 6.99 -21.81 11.71
CA ARG A 35 6.08 -22.90 12.04
C ARG A 35 6.75 -23.94 12.95
N ARG A 36 7.97 -24.37 12.61
CA ARG A 36 8.75 -25.28 13.46
C ARG A 36 9.02 -24.71 14.85
N VAL A 37 9.26 -23.40 14.96
CA VAL A 37 9.44 -22.76 16.26
C VAL A 37 8.14 -22.73 17.04
N ALA A 38 7.03 -22.36 16.40
CA ALA A 38 5.72 -22.33 17.04
C ALA A 38 5.27 -23.71 17.52
N ASP A 39 5.42 -24.75 16.71
CA ASP A 39 5.09 -26.13 17.09
C ASP A 39 5.96 -26.61 18.28
N LYS A 40 7.25 -26.27 18.29
CA LYS A 40 8.18 -26.63 19.37
C LYS A 40 7.83 -25.93 20.68
N GLU A 41 7.50 -24.65 20.62
CA GLU A 41 7.25 -23.82 21.81
C GLU A 41 5.78 -23.85 22.25
N GLY A 42 4.89 -24.40 21.42
CA GLY A 42 3.46 -24.52 21.68
C GLY A 42 2.71 -23.20 21.59
N TYR A 43 3.10 -22.31 20.67
CA TYR A 43 2.40 -21.04 20.43
C TYR A 43 1.07 -21.24 19.70
N GLU A 44 0.13 -20.31 19.91
CA GLU A 44 -1.07 -20.22 19.07
C GLU A 44 -0.67 -19.90 17.63
N THR A 45 -1.30 -20.55 16.65
CA THR A 45 -0.92 -20.39 15.24
C THR A 45 -2.11 -20.11 14.33
N PHE A 46 -1.90 -19.20 13.39
CA PHE A 46 -2.77 -19.00 12.24
C PHE A 46 -2.01 -19.28 10.95
N SER A 47 -2.75 -19.66 9.91
CA SER A 47 -2.15 -20.01 8.63
C SER A 47 -2.14 -18.83 7.66
N VAL A 48 -1.02 -18.63 6.97
CA VAL A 48 -1.01 -17.92 5.69
C VAL A 48 -1.47 -18.93 4.63
N PRO A 49 -2.55 -18.67 3.87
CA PRO A 49 -3.01 -19.61 2.85
C PRO A 49 -1.90 -19.88 1.81
N PRO A 50 -1.59 -21.15 1.49
CA PRO A 50 -0.44 -21.49 0.62
C PRO A 50 -0.52 -20.92 -0.81
N ASP A 51 -1.72 -20.61 -1.29
CA ASP A 51 -2.03 -20.06 -2.61
C ASP A 51 -2.22 -18.54 -2.61
N VAL A 52 -2.06 -17.88 -1.45
CA VAL A 52 -2.16 -16.41 -1.32
C VAL A 52 -0.78 -15.81 -1.08
N GLY A 53 -0.27 -15.08 -2.08
CA GLY A 53 0.99 -14.36 -1.97
C GLY A 53 0.93 -13.22 -0.94
N GLY A 54 2.07 -12.86 -0.34
CA GLY A 54 2.12 -11.92 0.78
C GLY A 54 1.40 -10.59 0.55
N ARG A 55 1.57 -9.95 -0.61
CA ARG A 55 0.91 -8.67 -0.94
C ARG A 55 -0.61 -8.75 -1.18
N PHE A 56 -1.16 -9.96 -1.28
CA PHE A 56 -2.61 -10.25 -1.39
C PHE A 56 -3.18 -10.89 -0.11
N SER A 57 -2.40 -10.90 0.98
CA SER A 57 -2.76 -11.64 2.20
C SER A 57 -3.44 -10.81 3.27
N VAL A 58 -3.71 -9.52 3.04
CA VAL A 58 -4.22 -8.60 4.06
C VAL A 58 -5.59 -9.04 4.61
N LEU A 59 -6.45 -9.64 3.78
CA LEU A 59 -7.74 -10.20 4.19
C LEU A 59 -7.65 -11.62 4.77
N SER A 60 -6.44 -12.17 4.90
CA SER A 60 -6.19 -13.41 5.65
C SER A 60 -5.85 -13.11 7.11
N ALA A 61 -5.52 -14.14 7.89
CA ALA A 61 -5.02 -13.97 9.26
C ALA A 61 -3.77 -13.07 9.38
N VAL A 62 -3.07 -12.76 8.28
CA VAL A 62 -1.96 -11.80 8.28
C VAL A 62 -2.41 -10.40 8.66
N GLY A 63 -3.50 -9.90 8.06
CA GLY A 63 -4.03 -8.57 8.36
C GLY A 63 -5.23 -8.59 9.29
N VAL A 64 -6.12 -9.57 9.17
CA VAL A 64 -7.35 -9.66 9.99
C VAL A 64 -7.03 -9.77 11.49
N LEU A 65 -6.04 -10.58 11.86
CA LEU A 65 -5.68 -10.77 13.27
C LEU A 65 -5.19 -9.47 13.96
N PRO A 66 -4.20 -8.72 13.43
CA PRO A 66 -3.79 -7.46 14.04
C PRO A 66 -4.90 -6.40 14.00
N ILE A 67 -5.77 -6.39 12.99
CA ILE A 67 -6.94 -5.50 12.93
C ILE A 67 -7.93 -5.81 14.06
N ALA A 68 -8.20 -7.10 14.32
CA ALA A 68 -9.03 -7.51 15.46
C ALA A 68 -8.43 -7.07 16.80
N PHE A 69 -7.11 -7.19 16.97
CA PHE A 69 -6.42 -6.70 18.17
C PHE A 69 -6.48 -5.18 18.35
N ALA A 70 -6.62 -4.43 17.25
CA ALA A 70 -6.84 -2.98 17.31
C ALA A 70 -8.28 -2.61 17.73
N GLY A 71 -9.18 -3.59 17.87
CA GLY A 71 -10.58 -3.41 18.28
C GLY A 71 -11.54 -3.07 17.13
N ALA A 72 -11.10 -3.24 15.88
CA ALA A 72 -11.92 -2.97 14.69
C ALA A 72 -12.85 -4.15 14.35
N ASP A 73 -13.95 -3.86 13.66
CA ASP A 73 -14.92 -4.87 13.23
C ASP A 73 -14.41 -5.65 12.00
N VAL A 74 -13.78 -6.80 12.26
CA VAL A 74 -13.25 -7.67 11.21
C VAL A 74 -14.33 -8.41 10.42
N ASP A 75 -15.52 -8.60 10.98
CA ASP A 75 -16.63 -9.22 10.25
C ASP A 75 -17.15 -8.23 9.20
N ALA A 76 -17.29 -6.96 9.56
CA ALA A 76 -17.61 -5.88 8.62
C ALA A 76 -16.54 -5.75 7.53
N LEU A 77 -15.24 -5.82 7.89
CA LEU A 77 -14.12 -5.81 6.94
C LEU A 77 -14.25 -6.94 5.90
N VAL A 78 -14.42 -8.18 6.35
CA VAL A 78 -14.53 -9.33 5.46
C VAL A 78 -15.82 -9.26 4.63
N GLN A 79 -16.92 -8.80 5.22
CA GLN A 79 -18.18 -8.62 4.49
C GLN A 79 -18.04 -7.59 3.36
N GLY A 80 -17.37 -6.45 3.62
CA GLY A 80 -17.11 -5.45 2.59
C GLY A 80 -16.30 -6.00 1.41
N ALA A 81 -15.28 -6.82 1.70
CA ALA A 81 -14.52 -7.51 0.67
C ALA A 81 -15.39 -8.50 -0.14
N ALA A 82 -16.27 -9.26 0.52
CA ALA A 82 -17.17 -10.20 -0.13
C ALA A 82 -18.22 -9.51 -1.03
N ASP A 83 -18.74 -8.37 -0.59
CA ASP A 83 -19.68 -7.56 -1.36
C ASP A 83 -19.00 -6.99 -2.62
N CYS A 84 -17.77 -6.49 -2.47
CA CYS A 84 -16.99 -6.01 -3.61
C CYS A 84 -16.59 -7.14 -4.57
N CYS A 85 -16.30 -8.33 -4.06
CA CYS A 85 -16.11 -9.54 -4.87
C CYS A 85 -17.31 -9.83 -5.76
N SER A 86 -18.51 -9.78 -5.19
CA SER A 86 -19.76 -9.96 -5.92
C SER A 86 -19.97 -8.88 -6.98
N ALA A 87 -19.69 -7.61 -6.66
CA ALA A 87 -19.77 -6.50 -7.61
C ALA A 87 -18.76 -6.64 -8.76
N CYS A 88 -17.56 -7.14 -8.47
CA CYS A 88 -16.50 -7.40 -9.45
C CYS A 88 -16.65 -8.72 -10.22
N ALA A 89 -17.76 -9.46 -10.04
CA ALA A 89 -18.05 -10.67 -10.82
C ALA A 89 -18.62 -10.35 -12.22
N ASN A 90 -19.04 -9.11 -12.48
CA ASN A 90 -19.60 -8.73 -13.77
C ASN A 90 -18.56 -8.80 -14.90
N PRO A 91 -18.78 -9.56 -15.99
CA PRO A 91 -17.80 -9.64 -17.07
C PRO A 91 -17.74 -8.37 -17.94
N ASN A 92 -18.74 -7.49 -17.85
CA ASN A 92 -18.74 -6.24 -18.60
C ASN A 92 -17.78 -5.24 -17.93
N VAL A 93 -16.70 -4.88 -18.64
CA VAL A 93 -15.65 -3.95 -18.18
C VAL A 93 -16.22 -2.63 -17.66
N LEU A 94 -17.26 -2.07 -18.30
CA LEU A 94 -17.85 -0.78 -17.90
C LEU A 94 -18.74 -0.89 -16.66
N LYS A 95 -19.13 -2.11 -16.26
CA LYS A 95 -19.96 -2.38 -15.08
C LYS A 95 -19.17 -3.07 -13.96
N ASN A 96 -17.87 -3.28 -14.15
CA ASN A 96 -16.99 -3.92 -13.19
C ASN A 96 -15.96 -2.88 -12.75
N PRO A 97 -16.03 -2.38 -11.51
CA PRO A 97 -15.19 -1.27 -11.08
C PRO A 97 -13.69 -1.63 -11.18
N ALA A 98 -13.31 -2.85 -10.76
CA ALA A 98 -11.92 -3.29 -10.82
C ALA A 98 -11.41 -3.39 -12.26
N TYR A 99 -12.22 -3.91 -13.19
CA TYR A 99 -11.83 -3.99 -14.61
C TYR A 99 -11.76 -2.62 -15.26
N HIS A 100 -12.69 -1.72 -14.92
CA HIS A 100 -12.70 -0.36 -15.44
C HIS A 100 -11.42 0.38 -15.05
N TYR A 101 -11.06 0.36 -13.76
CA TYR A 101 -9.82 0.96 -13.26
C TYR A 101 -8.58 0.33 -13.93
N ALA A 102 -8.49 -1.01 -13.97
CA ALA A 102 -7.37 -1.70 -14.63
C ALA A 102 -7.24 -1.32 -16.12
N ALA A 103 -8.36 -1.20 -16.84
CA ALA A 103 -8.40 -0.84 -18.24
C ALA A 103 -7.95 0.60 -18.49
N VAL A 104 -8.43 1.56 -17.69
CA VAL A 104 -8.04 2.99 -17.83
C VAL A 104 -6.56 3.17 -17.56
N ARG A 105 -6.02 2.58 -16.48
CA ARG A 105 -4.58 2.65 -16.18
C ARG A 105 -3.72 2.08 -17.31
N ASN A 106 -4.09 0.92 -17.83
CA ASN A 106 -3.38 0.30 -18.94
C ASN A 106 -3.48 1.12 -20.24
N LEU A 107 -4.61 1.79 -20.48
CA LEU A 107 -4.77 2.71 -21.60
C LEU A 107 -3.84 3.93 -21.44
N LEU A 108 -3.81 4.54 -20.26
CA LEU A 108 -2.93 5.68 -19.95
C LEU A 108 -1.45 5.30 -20.06
N TYR A 109 -1.09 4.10 -19.59
CA TYR A 109 0.25 3.55 -19.78
C TYR A 109 0.63 3.47 -21.26
N ARG A 110 -0.24 2.91 -22.11
CA ARG A 110 -0.05 2.84 -23.57
C ARG A 110 -0.02 4.21 -24.25
N GLN A 111 -0.61 5.23 -23.64
CA GLN A 111 -0.54 6.63 -24.09
C GLN A 111 0.73 7.34 -23.60
N GLY A 112 1.69 6.62 -23.00
CA GLY A 112 2.99 7.16 -22.61
C GLY A 112 3.05 7.71 -21.18
N LYS A 113 2.03 7.45 -20.35
CA LYS A 113 2.15 7.70 -18.91
C LYS A 113 3.04 6.62 -18.29
N SER A 114 3.97 7.03 -17.44
CA SER A 114 4.90 6.13 -16.75
C SER A 114 4.74 6.17 -15.23
N ILE A 115 3.96 7.11 -14.69
CA ILE A 115 3.72 7.25 -13.26
C ILE A 115 2.21 7.28 -13.03
N GLU A 116 1.75 6.47 -12.09
CA GLU A 116 0.44 6.67 -11.47
C GLU A 116 0.65 7.26 -10.09
N LEU A 117 0.03 8.41 -9.85
CA LEU A 117 0.10 9.10 -8.58
C LEU A 117 -1.22 8.89 -7.83
N THR A 118 -1.21 8.01 -6.83
CA THR A 118 -2.38 7.80 -5.97
C THR A 118 -2.41 8.89 -4.90
N ALA A 119 -3.44 9.73 -4.95
CA ALA A 119 -3.61 10.87 -4.06
C ALA A 119 -4.73 10.60 -3.05
N VAL A 120 -4.39 10.55 -1.77
CA VAL A 120 -5.38 10.47 -0.67
C VAL A 120 -5.62 11.85 -0.09
N VAL A 121 -6.87 12.16 0.25
CA VAL A 121 -7.24 13.46 0.86
C VAL A 121 -7.38 13.39 2.39
N GLU A 122 -7.27 12.18 2.95
CA GLU A 122 -7.37 11.92 4.38
C GLU A 122 -6.06 11.31 4.92
N PRO A 123 -5.48 11.85 6.01
CA PRO A 123 -4.22 11.36 6.58
C PRO A 123 -4.30 9.89 7.03
N GLN A 124 -5.47 9.44 7.46
CA GLN A 124 -5.68 8.06 7.92
C GLN A 124 -5.47 7.03 6.81
N LEU A 125 -5.57 7.44 5.55
CA LEU A 125 -5.39 6.58 4.38
C LEU A 125 -3.92 6.49 3.92
N TYR A 126 -2.98 7.14 4.62
CA TYR A 126 -1.57 7.15 4.22
C TYR A 126 -1.00 5.73 4.01
N TYR A 127 -1.18 4.82 4.98
CA TYR A 127 -0.66 3.45 4.88
C TYR A 127 -1.41 2.57 3.87
N LEU A 128 -2.64 2.94 3.50
CA LEU A 128 -3.32 2.28 2.37
C LEU A 128 -2.57 2.57 1.06
N VAL A 129 -2.01 3.77 0.89
CA VAL A 129 -1.19 4.10 -0.28
C VAL A 129 0.11 3.31 -0.29
N GLU A 130 0.75 3.12 0.87
CA GLU A 130 1.95 2.27 0.97
C GLU A 130 1.65 0.80 0.64
N TRP A 131 0.53 0.27 1.14
CA TRP A 131 0.06 -1.07 0.75
C TRP A 131 -0.22 -1.15 -0.76
N TRP A 132 -0.90 -0.15 -1.32
CA TRP A 132 -1.21 -0.07 -2.75
C TRP A 132 0.06 -0.04 -3.62
N LYS A 133 1.08 0.72 -3.19
CA LYS A 133 2.39 0.76 -3.86
C LYS A 133 3.03 -0.61 -3.92
N GLN A 134 3.02 -1.37 -2.83
CA GLN A 134 3.52 -2.73 -2.83
C GLN A 134 2.70 -3.63 -3.76
N LEU A 135 1.36 -3.55 -3.66
CA LEU A 135 0.46 -4.38 -4.45
C LEU A 135 0.70 -4.22 -5.95
N PHE A 136 0.70 -3.00 -6.47
CA PHE A 136 0.91 -2.75 -7.90
C PHE A 136 2.38 -2.83 -8.31
N GLY A 137 3.30 -2.30 -7.50
CA GLY A 137 4.73 -2.26 -7.82
C GLY A 137 5.36 -3.64 -7.96
N GLU A 138 5.08 -4.56 -7.03
CA GLU A 138 5.60 -5.93 -7.13
C GLU A 138 4.86 -6.80 -8.15
N SER A 139 3.59 -6.48 -8.46
CA SER A 139 2.79 -7.27 -9.40
C SER A 139 3.08 -6.89 -10.85
N ASP A 140 3.01 -5.60 -11.17
CA ASP A 140 3.14 -5.07 -12.52
C ASP A 140 4.63 -4.81 -12.89
N GLY A 141 5.50 -4.53 -11.91
CA GLY A 141 6.92 -4.19 -12.10
C GLY A 141 7.81 -5.33 -12.59
N LYS A 142 7.55 -5.81 -13.81
CA LYS A 142 8.24 -6.94 -14.46
C LYS A 142 8.73 -6.55 -15.84
N ASP A 143 9.72 -7.28 -16.35
CA ASP A 143 10.20 -7.20 -17.73
C ASP A 143 10.50 -5.77 -18.22
N HIS A 144 10.95 -4.90 -17.30
CA HIS A 144 11.26 -3.49 -17.55
C HIS A 144 10.08 -2.63 -18.04
N SER A 145 8.83 -3.05 -17.80
CA SER A 145 7.62 -2.43 -18.33
C SER A 145 6.51 -2.36 -17.28
N SER A 146 6.25 -1.18 -16.73
CA SER A 146 5.10 -0.93 -15.84
C SER A 146 4.89 0.56 -15.58
N LEU A 147 3.76 0.90 -14.96
CA LEU A 147 3.60 2.16 -14.25
C LEU A 147 4.44 2.14 -12.96
N PHE A 148 5.12 3.24 -12.67
CA PHE A 148 5.72 3.48 -11.37
C PHE A 148 4.62 3.93 -10.38
N PRO A 149 4.34 3.15 -9.32
CA PRO A 149 3.36 3.54 -8.32
C PRO A 149 3.94 4.60 -7.39
N ALA A 150 3.39 5.82 -7.46
CA ALA A 150 3.69 6.91 -6.55
C ALA A 150 2.48 7.23 -5.68
N GLY A 151 2.72 7.91 -4.56
CA GLY A 151 1.67 8.27 -3.61
C GLY A 151 1.91 9.64 -3.00
N VAL A 152 0.84 10.39 -2.79
CA VAL A 152 0.83 11.71 -2.14
C VAL A 152 -0.37 11.83 -1.21
N GLN A 153 -0.23 12.66 -0.18
CA GLN A 153 -1.32 13.02 0.71
C GLN A 153 -1.67 14.50 0.53
N TYR A 154 -2.87 14.76 0.03
CA TYR A 154 -3.39 16.12 -0.12
C TYR A 154 -4.23 16.53 1.08
N THR A 155 -4.24 17.83 1.44
CA THR A 155 -3.58 18.95 0.74
C THR A 155 -2.08 19.11 1.04
N THR A 156 -1.52 18.40 2.02
CA THR A 156 -0.12 18.54 2.47
C THR A 156 0.89 18.55 1.32
N ASP A 157 0.83 17.57 0.43
CA ASP A 157 1.79 17.41 -0.66
C ASP A 157 1.52 18.30 -1.88
N LEU A 158 0.43 19.09 -1.88
CA LEU A 158 0.32 20.21 -2.81
C LEU A 158 1.43 21.24 -2.54
N HIS A 159 1.93 21.30 -1.30
CA HIS A 159 3.01 22.20 -0.87
C HIS A 159 4.42 21.59 -0.97
N SER A 160 4.55 20.39 -1.53
CA SER A 160 5.84 19.74 -1.81
C SER A 160 5.92 19.33 -3.29
N MET A 161 4.97 18.53 -3.73
CA MET A 161 4.89 17.93 -5.07
C MET A 161 3.94 18.67 -6.00
N GLY A 162 3.03 19.52 -5.49
CA GLY A 162 2.01 20.21 -6.29
C GLY A 162 2.57 20.97 -7.49
N GLN A 163 3.67 21.70 -7.32
CA GLN A 163 4.35 22.39 -8.42
C GLN A 163 4.80 21.43 -9.53
N TRP A 164 5.36 20.27 -9.16
CA TRP A 164 5.82 19.28 -10.13
C TRP A 164 4.64 18.57 -10.81
N VAL A 165 3.57 18.29 -10.08
CA VAL A 165 2.34 17.73 -10.64
C VAL A 165 1.71 18.72 -11.63
N GLN A 166 1.67 20.01 -11.32
CA GLN A 166 1.07 21.03 -12.19
C GLN A 166 1.90 21.31 -13.45
N GLU A 167 3.23 21.49 -13.34
CA GLU A 167 4.07 22.00 -14.43
C GLU A 167 5.29 21.13 -14.80
N GLY A 168 5.52 20.04 -14.08
CA GLY A 168 6.59 19.08 -14.39
C GLY A 168 6.33 18.25 -15.65
N ARG A 169 7.02 17.11 -15.80
CA ARG A 169 6.83 16.25 -16.98
C ARG A 169 5.40 15.71 -17.04
N ARG A 170 4.77 15.71 -18.23
CA ARG A 170 3.39 15.22 -18.45
C ARG A 170 3.31 13.69 -18.60
N ASN A 171 4.18 12.96 -17.90
CA ASN A 171 4.25 11.50 -17.92
C ASN A 171 3.50 10.84 -16.75
N LEU A 172 2.72 11.60 -15.99
CA LEU A 172 1.87 11.06 -14.93
C LEU A 172 0.37 11.16 -15.24
N PHE A 173 -0.40 10.38 -14.50
CA PHE A 173 -1.83 10.58 -14.25
C PHE A 173 -2.10 10.37 -12.75
N GLU A 174 -3.23 10.87 -12.26
CA GLU A 174 -3.61 10.76 -10.85
C GLU A 174 -4.82 9.85 -10.65
N THR A 175 -4.78 9.09 -9.55
CA THR A 175 -5.91 8.35 -9.02
C THR A 175 -6.22 8.91 -7.64
N PHE A 176 -7.27 9.72 -7.54
CA PHE A 176 -7.70 10.28 -6.28
C PHE A 176 -8.55 9.27 -5.50
N LEU A 177 -8.28 9.14 -4.20
CA LEU A 177 -9.11 8.37 -3.27
C LEU A 177 -9.81 9.34 -2.30
N CYS A 178 -11.13 9.35 -2.38
CA CYS A 178 -12.02 10.28 -1.67
C CYS A 178 -13.04 9.52 -0.81
N SER A 179 -13.60 10.17 0.22
CA SER A 179 -14.78 9.65 0.94
C SER A 179 -15.96 10.62 0.84
N TYR A 180 -17.18 10.10 0.80
CA TYR A 180 -18.40 10.94 0.78
C TYR A 180 -18.79 11.45 2.17
N SER A 181 -18.44 10.71 3.22
CA SER A 181 -18.80 11.01 4.59
C SER A 181 -17.60 10.89 5.53
N LEU A 182 -17.37 11.95 6.32
CA LEU A 182 -16.39 11.96 7.40
C LEU A 182 -17.09 11.91 8.75
N ALA A 183 -16.53 11.13 9.67
CA ALA A 183 -17.11 10.91 11.00
C ALA A 183 -17.18 12.18 11.86
N LEU A 184 -16.19 13.08 11.72
CA LEU A 184 -16.12 14.33 12.47
C LEU A 184 -16.35 15.53 11.54
N LYS A 185 -17.33 16.37 11.90
CA LYS A 185 -17.58 17.65 11.25
C LYS A 185 -17.19 18.77 12.20
N VAL A 186 -16.15 19.49 11.84
CA VAL A 186 -15.70 20.70 12.54
C VAL A 186 -16.08 21.89 11.68
N GLU A 187 -16.89 22.80 12.20
CA GLU A 187 -17.24 24.05 11.53
C GLU A 187 -16.23 25.15 11.85
N ILE A 188 -15.95 25.97 10.85
CA ILE A 188 -15.07 27.13 10.98
C ILE A 188 -15.87 28.25 11.67
N PRO A 189 -15.40 28.78 12.82
CA PRO A 189 -16.09 29.86 13.51
C PRO A 189 -16.01 31.17 12.72
N ASP A 190 -16.84 32.14 13.09
CA ASP A 190 -16.69 33.53 12.66
C ASP A 190 -15.62 34.23 13.51
N ASP A 191 -14.82 35.08 12.88
CA ASP A 191 -13.89 35.99 13.57
C ASP A 191 -14.35 37.44 13.35
N PRO A 192 -14.80 38.17 14.38
CA PRO A 192 -15.22 39.56 14.26
C PRO A 192 -14.16 40.50 13.68
N GLU A 193 -12.86 40.20 13.84
CA GLU A 193 -11.77 41.03 13.29
C GLU A 193 -11.45 40.68 11.83
N ASN A 194 -11.70 39.43 11.41
CA ASN A 194 -11.43 38.89 10.07
C ASN A 194 -10.04 39.28 9.53
N ALA A 195 -9.02 39.29 10.41
CA ALA A 195 -7.69 39.78 10.08
C ALA A 195 -6.96 38.88 9.06
N ASP A 196 -7.34 37.59 9.00
CA ASP A 196 -6.85 36.61 8.03
C ASP A 196 -7.64 36.59 6.71
N GLY A 197 -8.78 37.30 6.65
CA GLY A 197 -9.67 37.34 5.49
C GLY A 197 -10.46 36.05 5.25
N LEU A 198 -10.54 35.13 6.22
CA LEU A 198 -11.14 33.81 6.05
C LEU A 198 -12.63 33.71 6.45
N ASN A 199 -13.29 34.80 6.85
CA ASN A 199 -14.73 34.75 7.19
C ASN A 199 -15.65 34.28 6.06
N PHE A 200 -15.18 34.27 4.79
CA PHE A 200 -15.94 33.66 3.70
C PHE A 200 -16.09 32.13 3.86
N LEU A 201 -15.30 31.51 4.74
CA LEU A 201 -15.37 30.10 5.12
C LEU A 201 -16.18 29.87 6.41
N SER A 202 -16.60 30.92 7.12
CA SER A 202 -17.33 30.77 8.38
C SER A 202 -18.61 29.96 8.18
N HIS A 203 -18.93 29.13 9.17
CA HIS A 203 -20.03 28.14 9.13
C HIS A 203 -19.88 27.07 8.04
N THR A 204 -18.73 27.00 7.36
CA THR A 204 -18.38 25.88 6.47
C THR A 204 -17.59 24.85 7.27
N SER A 205 -17.88 23.57 7.06
CA SER A 205 -17.11 22.50 7.69
C SER A 205 -15.74 22.34 7.04
N ILE A 206 -14.72 21.94 7.81
CA ILE A 206 -13.39 21.60 7.29
C ILE A 206 -13.49 20.49 6.22
N ALA A 207 -14.42 19.55 6.38
CA ALA A 207 -14.70 18.50 5.39
C ALA A 207 -15.12 19.09 4.03
N GLU A 208 -15.99 20.10 4.03
CA GLU A 208 -16.43 20.77 2.80
C GLU A 208 -15.28 21.59 2.18
N VAL A 209 -14.46 22.26 3.00
CA VAL A 209 -13.26 22.95 2.51
C VAL A 209 -12.28 21.96 1.86
N ASN A 210 -12.04 20.80 2.47
CA ASN A 210 -11.16 19.76 1.92
C ASN A 210 -11.71 19.22 0.60
N LYS A 211 -13.03 19.00 0.51
CA LYS A 211 -13.70 18.61 -0.73
C LYS A 211 -13.53 19.65 -1.84
N LYS A 212 -13.64 20.95 -1.53
CA LYS A 212 -13.42 22.02 -2.51
C LYS A 212 -11.96 22.14 -2.93
N ALA A 213 -11.01 21.93 -2.01
CA ALA A 213 -9.60 21.83 -2.35
C ALA A 213 -9.37 20.67 -3.34
N PHE A 214 -9.93 19.49 -3.07
CA PHE A 214 -9.86 18.33 -3.97
C PHE A 214 -10.45 18.62 -5.35
N GLU A 215 -11.68 19.14 -5.42
CA GLU A 215 -12.35 19.47 -6.70
C GLU A 215 -11.55 20.50 -7.50
N GLY A 216 -11.03 21.54 -6.83
CA GLY A 216 -10.19 22.58 -7.45
C GLY A 216 -8.86 22.03 -7.95
N THR A 217 -8.18 21.20 -7.16
CA THR A 217 -6.94 20.52 -7.55
C THR A 217 -7.15 19.60 -8.74
N ALA A 218 -8.18 18.75 -8.72
CA ALA A 218 -8.45 17.83 -9.82
C ALA A 218 -8.73 18.57 -11.15
N LEU A 219 -9.45 19.70 -11.09
CA LEU A 219 -9.65 20.55 -12.26
C LEU A 219 -8.33 21.17 -12.75
N ALA A 220 -7.57 21.80 -11.84
CA ALA A 220 -6.31 22.47 -12.18
C ALA A 220 -5.28 21.50 -12.78
N HIS A 221 -5.15 20.30 -12.21
CA HIS A 221 -4.23 19.27 -12.70
C HIS A 221 -4.66 18.75 -14.07
N ARG A 222 -5.96 18.56 -14.30
CA ARG A 222 -6.49 18.18 -15.62
C ARG A 222 -6.19 19.23 -16.68
N ASP A 223 -6.42 20.50 -16.37
CA ASP A 223 -6.14 21.62 -17.28
C ASP A 223 -4.63 21.78 -17.51
N GLY A 224 -3.81 21.39 -16.52
CA GLY A 224 -2.35 21.24 -16.63
C GLY A 224 -1.88 19.98 -17.40
N GLY A 225 -2.78 19.18 -17.97
CA GLY A 225 -2.45 18.00 -18.77
C GLY A 225 -2.13 16.73 -17.97
N VAL A 226 -2.54 16.66 -16.69
CA VAL A 226 -2.53 15.44 -15.88
C VAL A 226 -3.92 14.80 -15.91
N PRO A 227 -4.14 13.70 -16.64
CA PRO A 227 -5.38 12.97 -16.55
C PRO A 227 -5.60 12.53 -15.11
N ASN A 228 -6.83 12.59 -14.63
CA ASN A 228 -7.17 12.06 -13.32
C ASN A 228 -8.45 11.22 -13.36
N MET A 229 -8.52 10.30 -12.41
CA MET A 229 -9.71 9.53 -12.08
C MET A 229 -9.92 9.55 -10.58
N THR A 230 -11.13 9.25 -10.15
CA THR A 230 -11.51 9.29 -8.73
C THR A 230 -12.16 7.97 -8.34
N ILE A 231 -11.66 7.40 -7.25
CA ILE A 231 -12.30 6.32 -6.51
C ILE A 231 -12.87 6.98 -5.25
N CYS A 232 -14.19 6.89 -5.07
CA CYS A 232 -14.83 7.39 -3.86
C CYS A 232 -15.47 6.24 -3.11
N ILE A 233 -15.23 6.21 -1.81
CA ILE A 233 -15.86 5.30 -0.84
C ILE A 233 -16.91 6.08 -0.04
N ASP A 234 -17.92 5.38 0.48
CA ASP A 234 -19.02 6.04 1.19
C ASP A 234 -18.55 6.67 2.51
N ASP A 235 -17.69 5.97 3.23
CA ASP A 235 -17.15 6.38 4.52
C ASP A 235 -15.79 5.70 4.80
N LEU A 236 -15.24 5.95 5.99
CA LEU A 236 -14.00 5.35 6.49
C LEU A 236 -14.29 4.22 7.50
N THR A 237 -15.24 3.33 7.17
CA THR A 237 -15.54 2.14 7.99
C THR A 237 -14.74 0.92 7.55
N GLU A 238 -14.73 -0.11 8.39
CA GLU A 238 -14.13 -1.41 8.10
C GLU A 238 -14.74 -2.04 6.84
N HIS A 239 -16.05 -1.93 6.64
CA HIS A 239 -16.73 -2.42 5.44
C HIS A 239 -16.20 -1.73 4.16
N SER A 240 -16.16 -0.40 4.16
CA SER A 240 -15.61 0.39 3.04
C SER A 240 -14.13 0.05 2.77
N LEU A 241 -13.33 -0.13 3.83
CA LEU A 241 -11.94 -0.55 3.70
C LEU A 241 -11.82 -1.95 3.08
N GLY A 242 -12.61 -2.91 3.54
CA GLY A 242 -12.62 -4.27 3.02
C GLY A 242 -12.98 -4.33 1.53
N ALA A 243 -14.01 -3.57 1.15
CA ALA A 243 -14.41 -3.43 -0.25
C ALA A 243 -13.28 -2.84 -1.11
N LEU A 244 -12.57 -1.83 -0.59
CA LEU A 244 -11.48 -1.17 -1.29
C LEU A 244 -10.23 -2.06 -1.44
N LEU A 245 -9.88 -2.81 -0.41
CA LEU A 245 -8.78 -3.79 -0.46
C LEU A 245 -9.04 -4.83 -1.56
N TYR A 246 -10.23 -5.45 -1.56
CA TYR A 246 -10.59 -6.43 -2.60
C TYR A 246 -10.63 -5.81 -4.00
N PHE A 247 -11.20 -4.61 -4.14
CA PHE A 247 -11.23 -3.87 -5.40
C PHE A 247 -9.82 -3.73 -6.00
N TYR A 248 -8.84 -3.30 -5.20
CA TYR A 248 -7.48 -3.12 -5.67
C TYR A 248 -6.78 -4.44 -5.97
N GLU A 249 -6.98 -5.49 -5.14
CA GLU A 249 -6.44 -6.83 -5.42
C GLU A 249 -6.95 -7.37 -6.76
N ARG A 250 -8.26 -7.26 -7.00
CA ARG A 250 -8.88 -7.69 -8.26
C ARG A 250 -8.36 -6.88 -9.45
N ALA A 251 -8.27 -5.56 -9.30
CA ALA A 251 -7.79 -4.70 -10.36
C ALA A 251 -6.31 -4.92 -10.69
N CYS A 252 -5.48 -5.17 -9.66
CA CYS A 252 -4.07 -5.48 -9.81
C CYS A 252 -3.85 -6.77 -10.61
N ALA A 253 -4.56 -7.85 -10.25
CA ALA A 253 -4.49 -9.10 -11.00
C ALA A 253 -4.84 -8.92 -12.48
N VAL A 254 -5.93 -8.19 -12.77
CA VAL A 254 -6.38 -7.92 -14.14
C VAL A 254 -5.38 -7.02 -14.88
N SER A 255 -4.86 -5.99 -14.21
CA SER A 255 -3.85 -5.08 -14.75
C SER A 255 -2.61 -5.84 -15.22
N GLY A 256 -2.06 -6.72 -14.37
CA GLY A 256 -0.89 -7.53 -14.72
C GLY A 256 -1.14 -8.43 -15.93
N TYR A 257 -2.32 -9.06 -16.02
CA TYR A 257 -2.69 -9.83 -17.21
C TYR A 257 -2.82 -8.97 -18.47
N MET A 258 -3.35 -7.75 -18.36
CA MET A 258 -3.42 -6.81 -19.50
C MET A 258 -2.04 -6.32 -19.97
N LEU A 259 -1.05 -6.30 -19.08
CA LEU A 259 0.36 -6.03 -19.39
C LEU A 259 1.09 -7.27 -19.94
N GLY A 260 0.51 -8.47 -19.83
CA GLY A 260 1.14 -9.72 -20.23
C GLY A 260 2.18 -10.25 -19.25
N VAL A 261 2.14 -9.81 -17.99
CA VAL A 261 3.07 -10.24 -16.93
C VAL A 261 2.39 -11.18 -15.95
N ASN A 262 3.18 -11.88 -15.12
CA ASN A 262 2.65 -12.65 -13.99
C ASN A 262 2.50 -11.75 -12.75
N PRO A 263 1.28 -11.38 -12.33
CA PRO A 263 1.07 -10.48 -11.19
C PRO A 263 1.34 -11.14 -9.83
N PHE A 264 1.57 -12.45 -9.78
CA PHE A 264 1.63 -13.22 -8.53
C PHE A 264 3.04 -13.71 -8.15
N ASN A 265 4.06 -13.41 -8.96
CA ASN A 265 5.46 -13.71 -8.64
C ASN A 265 6.27 -12.45 -8.28
N GLN A 266 7.51 -12.61 -7.82
CA GLN A 266 8.43 -11.51 -7.49
C GLN A 266 9.91 -11.91 -7.63
N PRO A 267 10.39 -12.37 -8.80
CA PRO A 267 11.75 -12.89 -8.91
C PRO A 267 12.85 -11.86 -8.58
N GLY A 268 12.62 -10.58 -8.88
CA GLY A 268 13.62 -9.51 -8.72
C GLY A 268 14.06 -9.28 -7.27
N VAL A 269 13.20 -9.55 -6.28
CA VAL A 269 13.56 -9.31 -4.86
C VAL A 269 14.62 -10.29 -4.35
N GLU A 270 14.85 -11.42 -5.03
CA GLU A 270 15.87 -12.38 -4.60
C GLU A 270 17.29 -11.93 -4.91
N ALA A 271 17.48 -11.01 -5.87
CA ALA A 271 18.80 -10.53 -6.26
C ALA A 271 19.54 -9.82 -5.11
N TYR A 272 18.88 -8.87 -4.43
CA TYR A 272 19.51 -8.17 -3.32
C TYR A 272 19.67 -9.09 -2.10
N LYS A 273 18.73 -10.00 -1.85
CA LYS A 273 18.81 -10.98 -0.75
C LYS A 273 20.02 -11.89 -0.92
N LYS A 274 20.28 -12.36 -2.14
CA LYS A 274 21.46 -13.16 -2.46
C LYS A 274 22.75 -12.40 -2.13
N ASN A 275 22.87 -11.16 -2.58
CA ASN A 275 24.04 -10.31 -2.28
C ASN A 275 24.20 -10.07 -0.78
N MET A 276 23.11 -9.75 -0.08
CA MET A 276 23.12 -9.56 1.38
C MET A 276 23.56 -10.83 2.11
N PHE A 277 23.02 -11.99 1.74
CA PHE A 277 23.40 -13.26 2.35
C PHE A 277 24.87 -13.62 2.10
N ALA A 278 25.36 -13.37 0.88
CA ALA A 278 26.77 -13.52 0.55
C ALA A 278 27.64 -12.61 1.42
N LEU A 279 27.33 -11.31 1.50
CA LEU A 279 28.08 -10.35 2.33
C LEU A 279 28.04 -10.69 3.83
N MET A 280 26.95 -11.28 4.31
CA MET A 280 26.79 -11.72 5.70
C MET A 280 27.43 -13.09 5.99
N ASN A 281 28.16 -13.67 5.03
CA ASN A 281 28.79 -14.99 5.15
C ASN A 281 27.78 -16.09 5.50
N LYS A 282 26.56 -16.03 4.93
CA LYS A 282 25.58 -17.10 5.11
C LYS A 282 26.13 -18.38 4.47
N PRO A 283 26.16 -19.52 5.19
CA PRO A 283 26.58 -20.79 4.60
C PRO A 283 25.79 -21.13 3.34
N GLY A 284 26.48 -21.58 2.29
CA GLY A 284 25.94 -21.85 0.96
C GLY A 284 26.00 -20.67 -0.03
N PHE A 285 26.60 -19.53 0.36
CA PHE A 285 26.85 -18.36 -0.49
C PHE A 285 28.35 -18.00 -0.57
N GLU A 286 29.24 -18.97 -0.31
CA GLU A 286 30.69 -18.75 -0.23
C GLU A 286 31.29 -18.31 -1.57
N ALA A 287 30.79 -18.89 -2.67
CA ALA A 287 31.26 -18.54 -4.02
C ALA A 287 30.91 -17.08 -4.37
N GLU A 288 29.72 -16.63 -3.98
CA GLU A 288 29.26 -15.27 -4.24
C GLU A 288 29.85 -14.24 -3.28
N HIS A 289 30.29 -14.65 -2.09
CA HIS A 289 30.88 -13.74 -1.12
C HIS A 289 32.06 -12.96 -1.70
N ALA A 290 33.04 -13.67 -2.28
CA ALA A 290 34.25 -13.05 -2.81
C ALA A 290 33.95 -12.06 -3.95
N GLU A 291 33.06 -12.44 -4.86
CA GLU A 291 32.64 -11.59 -5.99
C GLU A 291 31.91 -10.33 -5.50
N VAL A 292 30.91 -10.49 -4.64
CA VAL A 292 30.09 -9.37 -4.15
C VAL A 292 30.93 -8.44 -3.27
N ALA A 293 31.78 -8.98 -2.40
CA ALA A 293 32.67 -8.19 -1.55
C ALA A 293 33.65 -7.35 -2.37
N ALA A 294 34.24 -7.92 -3.43
CA ALA A 294 35.13 -7.18 -4.32
C ALA A 294 34.41 -6.04 -5.06
N ARG A 295 33.19 -6.28 -5.55
CA ARG A 295 32.38 -5.25 -6.21
C ARG A 295 32.00 -4.10 -5.26
N VAL A 296 31.63 -4.41 -4.02
CA VAL A 296 31.34 -3.39 -3.00
C VAL A 296 32.59 -2.59 -2.64
N ALA A 297 33.74 -3.26 -2.50
CA ALA A 297 35.01 -2.59 -2.22
C ALA A 297 35.39 -1.61 -3.34
N ASN A 298 35.19 -2.00 -4.61
CA ASN A 298 35.46 -1.14 -5.76
C ASN A 298 34.46 0.03 -5.88
N ALA A 299 33.17 -0.20 -5.58
CA ALA A 299 32.14 0.85 -5.65
C ALA A 299 32.32 1.94 -4.58
N ARG A 300 32.88 1.60 -3.41
CA ARG A 300 33.15 2.56 -2.32
C ARG A 300 34.26 3.57 -2.63
N VAL A 301 34.98 3.41 -3.73
CA VAL A 301 36.12 4.29 -4.07
C VAL A 301 35.69 5.52 -4.89
N ASP A 302 34.50 5.51 -5.52
CA ASP A 302 34.18 6.53 -6.53
C ASP A 302 33.14 7.60 -6.15
N GLU A 303 32.21 7.42 -5.19
CA GLU A 303 31.01 8.32 -5.16
C GLU A 303 30.35 8.60 -3.79
N ASP A 304 31.01 8.45 -2.65
CA ASP A 304 30.38 8.82 -1.37
C ASP A 304 30.27 10.36 -1.24
N ILE A 305 29.05 10.91 -1.33
CA ILE A 305 28.74 12.27 -0.88
C ILE A 305 28.83 12.27 0.66
N ALA A 306 30.03 12.49 1.18
CA ALA A 306 30.25 12.59 2.61
C ALA A 306 29.63 13.90 3.16
N PHE A 307 28.66 13.76 4.06
CA PHE A 307 28.19 14.85 4.91
C PHE A 307 29.11 14.92 6.13
N GLY A 308 30.10 15.82 6.05
CA GLY A 308 30.99 16.16 7.18
C GLY A 308 30.31 17.03 8.22
#